data_AF-A0A7S2SQC9-F1
#
_entry.id   AF-A0A7S2SQC9-F1
#
_cell.length_a   1.000
_cell.length_b   1.000
_cell.length_c   1.000
_cell.angle_alpha   90.00
_cell.angle_beta   90.00
_cell.angle_gamma   90.00
#
_symmetry.space_group_name_H-M   'P 1'
#
loop_
_entity.id
_entity.type
_entity.pdbx_description
1 polymer ?
#
loop_
_entity_poly.entity_id
_entity_poly.type
_entity_poly.pdbx_seq_one_letter_code
_entity_poly.pdbx_strand_id
1 'polypeptide(L)'
;PAVSRFERKHYYYFDLPAGYQITQQDWPIARDGELAWFSSQGVKKRGKKSGGGGGAVGQVRRVRLERLQLEQDSGKSLAVDDAGGGESRRDGGEVLVDLNRAGAALLEFVFMPDLRSPEEAADLVRALRGLLRHVDVCDGNFEEGSMRVDLNISLAPPGTPEDDEAQLYSGVRVEVKNLNSPRYLSLAAAHEISRQQALLSSGQPVERETRGFNAKTRATYSMRSKEEAYDYRFLPEPDLPALHVSREQVDAIREALPELPTAMRDRIVATYGLSAYDAGLLVAQPAVARFFEALLGLPGDKLPPKLAANWITNELFGALAGRYVEQFPDHAFTSSPEGLRGLLDLLHSEDISTLVAKEVLELLLDQEAAVGRLAAEALVDANSWRQISDPDELLAITREVLAHPRTSKDLEDWRAEKRAGSKRAGKIEKAFLGAVMRHTRGRAAPSALAKAIQQALRELEGRV
;
A
#
# COMPACT_ATOMS: atom_id res chain seq x y z
N PRO A 1 18.09 22.68 -14.15
CA PRO A 1 18.87 23.86 -14.59
C PRO A 1 19.78 23.49 -15.77
N ALA A 2 20.22 24.44 -16.61
CA ALA A 2 21.18 24.12 -17.69
C ALA A 2 22.60 23.83 -17.16
N VAL A 3 22.92 24.36 -15.97
CA VAL A 3 24.19 24.15 -15.27
C VAL A 3 23.88 23.77 -13.82
N SER A 4 24.57 22.76 -13.32
CA SER A 4 24.57 22.32 -11.93
C SER A 4 26.02 22.26 -11.41
N ARG A 5 26.23 22.51 -10.12
CA ARG A 5 27.57 22.56 -9.51
C ARG A 5 27.58 21.77 -8.22
N PHE A 6 28.71 21.12 -7.98
CA PHE A 6 28.96 20.41 -6.74
C PHE A 6 29.62 21.33 -5.71
N GLU A 7 29.35 21.04 -4.45
CA GLU A 7 29.80 21.77 -3.27
C GLU A 7 30.26 20.78 -2.20
N ARG A 8 31.20 21.22 -1.36
CA ARG A 8 31.66 20.51 -0.18
C ARG A 8 30.90 20.98 1.04
N LYS A 9 30.18 20.06 1.69
CA LYS A 9 29.56 20.24 3.00
C LYS A 9 30.50 19.68 4.07
N HIS A 10 31.17 20.54 4.81
CA HIS A 10 32.23 20.14 5.74
C HIS A 10 31.66 19.76 7.11
N TYR A 11 31.93 18.53 7.53
CA TYR A 11 31.72 18.07 8.90
C TYR A 11 32.61 16.85 9.16
N TYR A 12 33.06 16.70 10.40
CA TYR A 12 33.92 15.59 10.80
C TYR A 12 33.09 14.50 11.45
N TYR A 13 33.18 13.28 10.91
CA TYR A 13 32.58 12.09 11.49
C TYR A 13 33.35 10.84 11.05
N PHE A 14 33.31 9.78 11.85
CA PHE A 14 34.15 8.58 11.64
C PHE A 14 33.89 7.89 10.29
N ASP A 15 32.66 7.95 9.80
CA ASP A 15 32.24 7.34 8.53
C ASP A 15 32.34 8.24 7.29
N LEU A 16 32.92 9.44 7.43
CA LEU A 16 33.15 10.37 6.33
C LEU A 16 34.66 10.63 6.13
N PRO A 17 35.36 9.78 5.37
CA PRO A 17 36.82 9.81 5.29
C PRO A 17 37.40 11.11 4.71
N ALA A 18 36.65 11.79 3.83
CA ALA A 18 37.10 13.05 3.23
C ALA A 18 37.01 14.25 4.18
N GLY A 19 36.29 14.16 5.30
CA GLY A 19 35.98 15.30 6.18
C GLY A 19 35.01 16.32 5.58
N TYR A 20 34.44 16.00 4.41
CA TYR A 20 33.36 16.73 3.75
C TYR A 20 32.55 15.77 2.88
N GLN A 21 31.29 16.13 2.66
CA GLN A 21 30.37 15.42 1.77
C GLN A 21 30.21 16.24 0.49
N ILE A 22 30.37 15.62 -0.68
CA ILE A 22 30.06 16.27 -1.96
C ILE A 22 28.54 16.28 -2.15
N THR A 23 27.96 17.45 -2.40
CA THR A 23 26.51 17.71 -2.55
C THR A 23 26.24 18.83 -3.57
N GLN A 24 24.98 19.24 -3.77
CA GLN A 24 24.54 20.31 -4.67
C GLN A 24 23.45 21.17 -4.00
N GLN A 25 23.80 21.99 -2.99
CA GLN A 25 22.79 22.74 -2.23
C GLN A 25 22.28 23.96 -3.01
N ASP A 26 23.19 24.81 -3.49
CA ASP A 26 22.83 26.08 -4.13
C ASP A 26 22.56 25.91 -5.64
N TRP A 27 23.16 24.88 -6.25
CA TRP A 27 23.07 24.60 -7.69
C TRP A 27 22.56 23.18 -7.99
N PRO A 28 21.38 22.79 -7.47
CA PRO A 28 20.84 21.43 -7.58
C PRO A 28 20.56 21.04 -9.03
N ILE A 29 20.57 19.73 -9.29
CA ILE A 29 20.35 19.19 -10.64
C ILE A 29 18.93 19.50 -11.17
N ALA A 30 17.93 19.53 -10.28
CA ALA A 30 16.57 19.96 -10.60
C ALA A 30 15.94 20.78 -9.47
N ARG A 31 14.96 21.62 -9.82
CA ARG A 31 14.21 22.52 -8.92
C ARG A 31 12.81 22.77 -9.47
N ASP A 32 11.94 23.31 -8.63
CA ASP A 32 10.60 23.77 -9.00
C ASP A 32 9.72 22.67 -9.62
N GLY A 33 9.73 21.49 -9.00
CA GLY A 33 8.96 20.33 -9.44
C GLY A 33 7.63 20.16 -8.70
N GLU A 34 6.91 19.10 -9.05
CA GLU A 34 5.71 18.67 -8.33
C GLU A 34 5.62 17.14 -8.36
N LEU A 35 5.17 16.54 -7.27
CA LEU A 35 4.74 15.14 -7.26
C LEU A 35 3.24 15.05 -6.98
N ALA A 36 2.54 14.30 -7.81
CA ALA A 36 1.11 14.02 -7.66
C ALA A 36 0.86 12.56 -7.31
N TRP A 37 -0.10 12.30 -6.42
CA TRP A 37 -0.53 10.96 -6.06
C TRP A 37 -2.04 10.89 -5.84
N PHE A 38 -2.60 9.69 -5.97
CA PHE A 38 -3.99 9.45 -5.63
C PHE A 38 -4.09 9.09 -4.14
N SER A 39 -4.88 9.83 -3.37
CA SER A 39 -5.22 9.47 -2.00
C SER A 39 -6.67 9.02 -1.92
N SER A 40 -6.90 7.85 -1.34
CA SER A 40 -8.26 7.35 -1.06
C SER A 40 -8.89 7.99 0.18
N GLN A 41 -8.14 8.86 0.88
CA GLN A 41 -8.55 9.53 2.11
C GLN A 41 -8.87 11.00 1.82
N GLY A 42 -10.02 11.48 2.30
CA GLY A 42 -10.29 12.92 2.31
C GLY A 42 -11.64 13.45 1.83
N VAL A 43 -12.68 12.63 1.61
CA VAL A 43 -14.05 13.15 1.49
C VAL A 43 -15.01 12.36 2.37
N LYS A 44 -15.29 12.87 3.59
CA LYS A 44 -16.53 12.53 4.28
C LYS A 44 -17.68 12.91 3.32
N LYS A 45 -18.53 11.95 2.94
CA LYS A 45 -19.80 12.27 2.26
C LYS A 45 -20.54 13.32 3.10
N ARG A 46 -20.56 14.59 2.66
CA ARG A 46 -21.63 15.51 3.06
C ARG A 46 -22.90 14.99 2.39
N GLY A 47 -23.62 14.12 3.10
CA GLY A 47 -24.99 13.73 2.81
C GLY A 47 -25.20 12.78 1.62
N LYS A 48 -25.46 11.51 1.90
CA LYS A 48 -26.79 10.89 1.70
C LYS A 48 -26.73 9.39 2.01
N LYS A 49 -27.59 8.98 2.95
CA LYS A 49 -28.12 7.62 3.04
C LYS A 49 -29.04 7.41 1.84
N SER A 50 -28.67 6.53 0.93
CA SER A 50 -29.58 5.74 0.09
C SER A 50 -28.75 4.66 -0.60
N GLY A 51 -29.20 3.41 -0.52
CA GLY A 51 -28.48 2.22 -0.96
C GLY A 51 -27.98 2.29 -2.40
N GLY A 52 -26.73 1.85 -2.58
CA GLY A 52 -25.97 1.88 -3.82
C GLY A 52 -24.50 2.11 -3.47
N GLY A 53 -23.62 1.15 -3.79
CA GLY A 53 -22.22 1.07 -3.34
C GLY A 53 -21.42 2.35 -3.59
N GLY A 54 -21.38 3.24 -2.60
CA GLY A 54 -20.61 4.47 -2.65
C GLY A 54 -19.19 4.22 -2.19
N GLY A 55 -18.30 3.90 -3.14
CA GLY A 55 -16.86 3.84 -2.91
C GLY A 55 -16.32 5.20 -2.41
N ALA A 56 -15.22 5.15 -1.67
CA ALA A 56 -14.47 6.35 -1.30
C ALA A 56 -14.11 7.12 -2.59
N VAL A 57 -14.49 8.39 -2.68
CA VAL A 57 -14.06 9.26 -3.78
C VAL A 57 -12.65 9.69 -3.43
N GLY A 58 -11.65 8.98 -3.95
CA GLY A 58 -10.26 9.40 -3.80
C GLY A 58 -9.99 10.66 -4.61
N GLN A 59 -9.01 11.45 -4.14
CA GLN A 59 -8.63 12.73 -4.72
C GLN A 59 -7.16 12.68 -5.13
N VAL A 60 -6.82 13.37 -6.23
CA VAL A 60 -5.43 13.63 -6.59
C VAL A 60 -4.87 14.70 -5.66
N ARG A 61 -3.84 14.36 -4.90
CA ARG A 61 -3.04 15.25 -4.07
C ARG A 61 -1.76 15.62 -4.82
N ARG A 62 -1.20 16.77 -4.48
CA ARG A 62 0.02 17.33 -5.08
C ARG A 62 0.87 17.95 -3.99
N VAL A 63 2.18 17.84 -4.13
CA VAL A 63 3.16 18.52 -3.28
C VAL A 63 4.22 19.13 -4.19
N ARG A 64 4.60 20.38 -3.95
CA ARG A 64 5.68 21.02 -4.69
C ARG A 64 7.03 20.46 -4.22
N LEU A 65 7.93 20.23 -5.17
CA LEU A 65 9.32 19.88 -4.92
C LEU A 65 10.15 21.16 -5.03
N GLU A 66 10.85 21.52 -3.97
CA GLU A 66 11.77 22.66 -3.96
C GLU A 66 12.99 22.35 -4.83
N ARG A 67 13.67 21.24 -4.52
CA ARG A 67 14.89 20.81 -5.22
C ARG A 67 15.12 19.30 -5.16
N LEU A 68 15.91 18.84 -6.12
CA LEU A 68 16.51 17.52 -6.19
C LEU A 68 18.02 17.69 -6.34
N GLN A 69 18.79 17.15 -5.41
CA GLN A 69 20.25 17.27 -5.38
C GLN A 69 20.92 15.91 -5.39
N LEU A 70 22.11 15.85 -6.00
CA LEU A 70 22.99 14.70 -5.96
C LEU A 70 23.94 14.84 -4.77
N GLU A 71 24.09 13.78 -3.99
CA GLU A 71 25.07 13.72 -2.90
C GLU A 71 25.86 12.41 -2.88
N GLN A 72 26.94 12.39 -2.10
CA GLN A 72 27.62 11.16 -1.71
C GLN A 72 27.10 10.66 -0.36
N ASP A 73 26.86 9.35 -0.23
CA ASP A 73 26.56 8.74 1.05
C ASP A 73 27.81 8.62 1.92
N SER A 74 27.61 8.62 3.25
CA SER A 74 28.66 8.27 4.20
C SER A 74 28.71 6.76 4.44
N GLY A 75 29.81 6.29 5.03
CA GLY A 75 29.93 4.92 5.51
C GLY A 75 28.97 4.62 6.66
N LYS A 76 29.21 3.52 7.37
CA LYS A 76 28.43 3.10 8.54
C LYS A 76 29.35 3.01 9.75
N SER A 77 28.99 3.73 10.81
CA SER A 77 29.61 3.60 12.12
C SER A 77 28.84 2.60 12.99
N LEU A 78 29.53 1.59 13.51
CA LEU A 78 28.98 0.56 14.40
C LEU A 78 29.67 0.69 15.76
N ALA A 79 28.89 0.95 16.81
CA ALA A 79 29.41 0.87 18.17
C ALA A 79 29.58 -0.60 18.55
N VAL A 80 30.76 -0.96 19.05
CA VAL A 80 30.97 -2.27 19.68
C VAL A 80 30.47 -2.14 21.11
N ASP A 81 29.27 -2.64 21.37
CA ASP A 81 28.85 -2.89 22.74
C ASP A 81 29.61 -4.12 23.24
N ASP A 82 30.58 -3.93 24.14
CA ASP A 82 31.17 -5.03 24.89
C ASP A 82 30.04 -5.86 25.49
N ALA A 83 30.08 -7.17 25.25
CA ALA A 83 29.04 -8.12 25.62
C ALA A 83 28.64 -8.01 27.11
N GLY A 84 27.55 -7.30 27.39
CA GLY A 84 27.01 -7.17 28.74
C GLY A 84 25.99 -6.04 28.84
N GLY A 85 24.72 -6.37 28.66
CA GLY A 85 23.63 -5.41 28.57
C GLY A 85 23.56 -4.38 29.71
N GLY A 86 23.10 -3.19 29.36
CA GLY A 86 22.71 -2.15 30.31
C GLY A 86 23.35 -0.80 29.99
N GLU A 87 22.53 0.08 29.42
CA GLU A 87 22.59 1.55 29.52
C GLU A 87 23.91 2.14 30.02
N SER A 88 24.91 2.26 29.14
CA SER A 88 26.05 3.14 29.39
C SER A 88 26.77 3.46 28.09
N ARG A 89 26.35 4.55 27.43
CA ARG A 89 27.24 5.28 26.51
C ARG A 89 28.37 5.84 27.37
N ARG A 90 29.47 5.09 27.51
CA ARG A 90 30.70 5.58 28.12
C ARG A 90 31.67 5.95 27.01
N ASP A 91 32.24 7.15 27.13
CA ASP A 91 33.47 7.54 26.45
C ASP A 91 34.48 6.38 26.52
N GLY A 92 34.95 5.91 25.36
CA GLY A 92 36.00 4.90 25.26
C GLY A 92 35.63 3.58 24.58
N GLY A 93 34.41 3.41 24.07
CA GLY A 93 34.05 2.24 23.24
C GLY A 93 34.70 2.28 21.86
N GLU A 94 35.14 1.14 21.35
CA GLU A 94 35.63 1.02 19.97
C GLU A 94 34.48 1.23 18.98
N VAL A 95 34.73 2.02 17.92
CA VAL A 95 33.79 2.22 16.82
C VAL A 95 34.34 1.52 15.59
N LEU A 96 33.62 0.51 15.10
CA LEU A 96 33.93 -0.14 13.83
C LEU A 96 33.33 0.70 12.71
N VAL A 97 34.17 1.06 11.73
CA VAL A 97 33.75 1.86 10.57
C VAL A 97 33.75 0.97 9.34
N ASP A 98 32.59 0.83 8.70
CA ASP A 98 32.41 0.19 7.41
C ASP A 98 32.27 1.24 6.31
N LEU A 99 33.24 1.30 5.40
CA LEU A 99 33.28 2.27 4.30
C LEU A 99 32.74 1.71 2.98
N ASN A 100 32.19 0.50 2.92
CA ASN A 100 31.67 -0.09 1.67
C ASN A 100 30.58 0.78 1.00
N ARG A 101 29.86 1.58 1.79
CA ARG A 101 28.81 2.50 1.32
C ARG A 101 29.32 3.92 1.03
N ALA A 102 30.50 4.29 1.53
CA ALA A 102 31.01 5.64 1.42
C ALA A 102 31.23 6.03 -0.05
N GLY A 103 30.68 7.17 -0.47
CA GLY A 103 30.76 7.65 -1.85
C GLY A 103 29.69 7.10 -2.79
N ALA A 104 28.78 6.23 -2.33
CA ALA A 104 27.61 5.82 -3.11
C ALA A 104 26.75 7.03 -3.48
N ALA A 105 26.16 7.04 -4.68
CA ALA A 105 25.34 8.15 -5.15
C ALA A 105 23.99 8.20 -4.42
N LEU A 106 23.61 9.39 -3.96
CA LEU A 106 22.32 9.68 -3.33
C LEU A 106 21.56 10.74 -4.12
N LEU A 107 20.23 10.59 -4.09
CA LEU A 107 19.28 11.60 -4.54
C LEU A 107 18.54 12.12 -3.31
N GLU A 108 18.73 13.40 -2.98
CA GLU A 108 17.96 14.05 -1.92
C GLU A 108 16.83 14.89 -2.53
N PHE A 109 15.59 14.52 -2.18
CA PHE A 109 14.37 15.24 -2.55
C PHE A 109 13.95 16.15 -1.40
N VAL A 110 13.96 17.45 -1.64
CA VAL A 110 13.47 18.45 -0.68
C VAL A 110 12.13 18.97 -1.16
N PHE A 111 11.07 18.65 -0.42
CA PHE A 111 9.71 19.09 -0.73
C PHE A 111 9.38 20.39 -0.02
N MET A 112 8.53 21.20 -0.66
CA MET A 112 7.91 22.34 -0.01
C MET A 112 7.01 21.87 1.14
N PRO A 113 6.84 22.69 2.19
CA PRO A 113 6.00 22.38 3.34
C PRO A 113 4.49 22.48 3.01
N ASP A 114 4.01 21.73 2.03
CA ASP A 114 2.62 21.72 1.55
C ASP A 114 1.75 20.65 2.22
N LEU A 115 2.38 19.67 2.89
CA LEU A 115 1.67 18.57 3.56
C LEU A 115 0.91 19.08 4.79
N ARG A 116 -0.31 18.56 5.01
CA ARG A 116 -1.20 19.00 6.10
C ARG A 116 -1.66 17.89 7.03
N SER A 117 -1.27 16.64 6.79
CA SER A 117 -1.57 15.53 7.70
C SER A 117 -0.47 14.45 7.76
N PRO A 118 -0.40 13.69 8.87
CA PRO A 118 0.45 12.51 8.98
C PRO A 118 0.28 11.49 7.84
N GLU A 119 -0.94 11.32 7.38
CA GLU A 119 -1.30 10.38 6.31
C GLU A 119 -0.77 10.88 4.97
N GLU A 120 -0.94 12.18 4.66
CA GLU A 120 -0.39 12.78 3.43
C GLU A 120 1.13 12.61 3.37
N ALA A 121 1.83 12.75 4.50
CA ALA A 121 3.27 12.57 4.56
C ALA A 121 3.68 11.12 4.26
N ALA A 122 2.95 10.13 4.75
CA ALA A 122 3.20 8.73 4.43
C ALA A 122 2.83 8.39 2.97
N ASP A 123 1.74 8.96 2.45
CA ASP A 123 1.32 8.76 1.07
C ASP A 123 2.33 9.36 0.08
N LEU A 124 2.88 10.54 0.37
CA LEU A 124 3.96 11.15 -0.42
C LEU A 124 5.15 10.19 -0.55
N VAL A 125 5.62 9.65 0.58
CA VAL A 125 6.78 8.75 0.59
C VAL A 125 6.49 7.46 -0.20
N ARG A 126 5.27 6.91 -0.09
CA ARG A 126 4.85 5.75 -0.90
C ARG A 126 4.79 6.08 -2.38
N ALA A 127 4.28 7.26 -2.74
CA ALA A 127 4.19 7.71 -4.12
C ALA A 127 5.57 7.94 -4.74
N LEU A 128 6.49 8.56 -4.00
CA LEU A 128 7.87 8.75 -4.44
C LEU A 128 8.57 7.40 -4.63
N ARG A 129 8.46 6.49 -3.65
CA ARG A 129 8.98 5.12 -3.77
C ARG A 129 8.42 4.40 -4.99
N GLY A 130 7.11 4.50 -5.22
CA GLY A 130 6.44 3.94 -6.38
C GLY A 130 7.01 4.51 -7.69
N LEU A 131 7.15 5.84 -7.77
CA LEU A 131 7.74 6.52 -8.93
C LEU A 131 9.17 6.02 -9.21
N LEU A 132 10.05 6.03 -8.19
CA LEU A 132 11.45 5.64 -8.35
C LEU A 132 11.62 4.18 -8.81
N ARG A 133 10.74 3.29 -8.36
CA ARG A 133 10.68 1.89 -8.83
C ARG A 133 10.16 1.78 -10.26
N HIS A 134 9.24 2.64 -10.68
CA HIS A 134 8.72 2.64 -12.06
C HIS A 134 9.77 3.09 -13.07
N VAL A 135 10.59 4.07 -12.70
CA VAL A 135 11.70 4.54 -13.55
C VAL A 135 13.00 3.76 -13.34
N ASP A 136 12.97 2.73 -12.48
CA ASP A 136 14.09 1.81 -12.21
C ASP A 136 15.38 2.51 -11.73
N VAL A 137 15.25 3.50 -10.85
CA VAL A 137 16.41 4.25 -10.31
C VAL A 137 16.74 3.93 -8.86
N CYS A 138 15.79 3.39 -8.10
CA CYS A 138 15.98 3.04 -6.68
C CYS A 138 14.94 2.00 -6.25
N ASP A 139 15.39 0.96 -5.54
CA ASP A 139 14.50 -0.06 -4.95
C ASP A 139 13.62 0.51 -3.82
N GLY A 140 13.99 1.64 -3.22
CA GLY A 140 13.23 2.31 -2.16
C GLY A 140 13.04 1.49 -0.88
N ASN A 141 13.97 0.60 -0.52
CA ASN A 141 13.95 -0.20 0.70
C ASN A 141 14.38 0.61 1.93
N PHE A 142 13.53 0.67 2.96
CA PHE A 142 13.84 1.37 4.20
C PHE A 142 14.74 0.56 5.14
N GLU A 143 14.64 -0.77 5.13
CA GLU A 143 15.39 -1.64 6.03
C GLU A 143 16.87 -1.72 5.64
N GLU A 144 17.11 -1.85 4.34
CA GLU A 144 18.46 -1.84 3.75
C GLU A 144 19.05 -0.42 3.66
N GLY A 145 18.22 0.61 3.88
CA GLY A 145 18.64 2.00 3.99
C GLY A 145 18.90 2.71 2.64
N SER A 146 18.40 2.15 1.54
CA SER A 146 18.38 2.77 0.21
C SER A 146 17.33 3.87 0.09
N MET A 147 16.33 3.90 0.99
CA MET A 147 15.42 5.04 1.19
C MET A 147 15.47 5.54 2.62
N ARG A 148 15.61 6.86 2.78
CA ARG A 148 15.62 7.54 4.07
C ARG A 148 14.69 8.72 4.02
N VAL A 149 14.11 9.08 5.17
CA VAL A 149 13.23 10.23 5.27
C VAL A 149 13.42 10.90 6.63
N ASP A 150 13.65 12.21 6.57
CA ASP A 150 13.61 13.10 7.72
C ASP A 150 12.34 13.95 7.61
N LEU A 151 11.62 14.08 8.72
CA LEU A 151 10.32 14.74 8.76
C LEU A 151 10.43 16.08 9.49
N ASN A 152 10.02 17.17 8.84
CA ASN A 152 9.97 18.49 9.45
C ASN A 152 8.52 18.84 9.79
N ILE A 153 8.24 19.19 11.05
CA ILE A 153 6.91 19.51 11.55
C ILE A 153 6.92 20.86 12.25
N SER A 154 5.90 21.64 12.00
CA SER A 154 5.60 22.85 12.73
C SER A 154 4.09 23.03 12.85
N LEU A 155 3.64 23.65 13.95
CA LEU A 155 2.26 24.07 14.13
C LEU A 155 2.19 25.60 14.15
N ALA A 156 1.22 26.12 13.41
CA ALA A 156 0.80 27.51 13.47
C ALA A 156 -0.59 27.63 14.12
N PRO A 157 -0.89 28.74 14.80
CA PRO A 157 -2.24 29.02 15.27
C PRO A 157 -3.24 28.99 14.11
N PRO A 158 -4.48 28.51 14.33
CA PRO A 158 -5.51 28.61 13.31
C PRO A 158 -5.82 30.09 13.04
N GLY A 159 -6.01 30.46 11.78
CA GLY A 159 -6.72 31.69 11.48
C GLY A 159 -7.51 31.61 10.18
N THR A 160 -7.75 32.78 9.58
CA THR A 160 -8.69 32.97 8.47
C THR A 160 -8.13 32.48 7.13
N PRO A 161 -8.99 32.16 6.13
CA PRO A 161 -8.53 31.76 4.80
C PRO A 161 -7.65 32.82 4.09
N GLU A 162 -7.69 34.07 4.55
CA GLU A 162 -6.82 35.17 4.12
C GLU A 162 -5.47 35.24 4.87
N ASP A 163 -5.18 34.30 5.77
CA ASP A 163 -3.92 34.28 6.51
C ASP A 163 -2.73 34.06 5.58
N ASP A 164 -1.82 35.02 5.61
CA ASP A 164 -0.57 35.08 4.85
C ASP A 164 0.26 33.79 4.98
N GLU A 165 1.00 33.41 3.93
CA GLU A 165 1.98 32.30 3.98
C GLU A 165 2.92 32.46 5.19
N ALA A 166 3.22 33.72 5.54
CA ALA A 166 4.00 34.09 6.72
C ALA A 166 3.44 33.53 8.04
N GLN A 167 2.12 33.46 8.21
CA GLN A 167 1.51 32.91 9.44
C GLN A 167 1.57 31.38 9.45
N LEU A 168 1.37 30.72 8.31
CA LEU A 168 1.54 29.27 8.20
C LEU A 168 2.98 28.83 8.53
N TYR A 169 3.97 29.68 8.22
CA TYR A 169 5.38 29.44 8.49
C TYR A 169 5.91 30.08 9.78
N SER A 170 5.04 30.59 10.64
CA SER A 170 5.46 31.26 11.88
C SER A 170 5.84 30.28 13.01
N GLY A 171 5.44 29.02 12.89
CA GLY A 171 5.70 28.01 13.92
C GLY A 171 7.17 27.61 13.98
N VAL A 172 7.59 27.10 15.15
CA VAL A 172 8.94 26.55 15.32
C VAL A 172 9.02 25.17 14.67
N ARG A 173 10.08 24.94 13.89
CA ARG A 173 10.32 23.66 13.18
C ARG A 173 11.03 22.65 14.07
N VAL A 174 10.44 21.47 14.19
CA VAL A 174 11.07 20.27 14.78
C VAL A 174 11.38 19.28 13.67
N GLU A 175 12.59 18.74 13.68
CA GLU A 175 13.06 17.75 12.73
C GLU A 175 13.08 16.37 13.41
N VAL A 176 12.34 15.41 12.86
CA VAL A 176 12.27 14.03 13.35
C VAL A 176 13.05 13.12 12.40
N LYS A 177 14.05 12.44 12.94
CA LYS A 177 14.95 11.53 12.22
C LYS A 177 14.69 10.05 12.56
N ASN A 178 15.36 9.16 11.82
CA ASN A 178 15.33 7.70 12.00
C ASN A 178 13.95 7.07 11.75
N LEU A 179 13.30 7.48 10.65
CA LEU A 179 12.00 6.98 10.25
C LEU A 179 12.15 5.86 9.22
N ASN A 180 12.14 4.61 9.71
CA ASN A 180 12.43 3.42 8.87
C ASN A 180 11.18 2.85 8.16
N SER A 181 10.06 3.56 8.11
CA SER A 181 8.92 3.17 7.28
C SER A 181 7.92 4.33 7.12
N PRO A 182 7.11 4.34 6.05
CA PRO A 182 5.99 5.28 5.92
C PRO A 182 5.01 5.21 7.09
N ARG A 183 4.85 4.04 7.70
CA ARG A 183 4.02 3.86 8.90
C ARG A 183 4.62 4.58 10.10
N TYR A 184 5.92 4.43 10.34
CA TYR A 184 6.60 5.12 11.44
C TYR A 184 6.63 6.63 11.21
N LEU A 185 6.76 7.08 9.97
CA LEU A 185 6.64 8.49 9.62
C LEU A 185 5.26 9.06 9.99
N SER A 186 4.17 8.38 9.63
CA SER A 186 2.82 8.80 10.04
C SER A 186 2.63 8.81 11.56
N LEU A 187 3.11 7.78 12.26
CA LEU A 187 3.00 7.71 13.73
C LEU A 187 3.84 8.80 14.42
N ALA A 188 5.06 9.04 13.94
CA ALA A 188 5.92 10.10 14.44
C ALA A 188 5.30 11.48 14.21
N ALA A 189 4.71 11.71 13.03
CA ALA A 189 4.00 12.93 12.72
C ALA A 189 2.82 13.17 13.67
N ALA A 190 1.96 12.16 13.86
CA ALA A 190 0.81 12.26 14.74
C ALA A 190 1.21 12.52 16.21
N HIS A 191 2.26 11.83 16.69
CA HIS A 191 2.80 12.06 18.03
C HIS A 191 3.35 13.47 18.19
N GLU A 192 4.19 13.94 17.25
CA GLU A 192 4.83 15.24 17.34
C GLU A 192 3.83 16.39 17.20
N ILE A 193 2.82 16.26 16.34
CA ILE A 193 1.68 17.19 16.28
C ILE A 193 0.98 17.27 17.64
N SER A 194 0.65 16.12 18.24
CA SER A 194 -0.02 16.08 19.54
C SER A 194 0.83 16.71 20.65
N ARG A 195 2.16 16.48 20.62
CA ARG A 195 3.12 17.06 21.56
C ARG A 195 3.22 18.57 21.42
N GLN A 196 3.43 19.08 20.21
CA GLN A 196 3.50 20.52 19.97
C GLN A 196 2.19 21.20 20.35
N GLN A 197 1.05 20.57 20.05
CA GLN A 197 -0.27 21.09 20.44
C GLN A 197 -0.42 21.18 21.97
N ALA A 198 0.04 20.18 22.72
CA ALA A 198 0.01 20.21 24.19
C ALA A 198 0.92 21.30 24.78
N LEU A 199 2.11 21.52 24.21
CA LEU A 199 3.00 22.62 24.62
C LEU A 199 2.34 23.97 24.37
N LEU A 200 1.89 24.21 23.14
CA LEU A 200 1.25 25.48 22.76
C LEU A 200 -0.02 25.75 23.58
N SER A 201 -0.82 24.71 23.85
CA SER A 201 -2.05 24.84 24.67
C SER A 201 -1.77 25.10 26.15
N SER A 202 -0.58 24.73 26.65
CA SER A 202 -0.15 25.02 28.03
C SER A 202 0.66 26.32 28.14
N GLY A 203 0.76 27.09 27.05
CA GLY A 203 1.53 28.34 26.99
C GLY A 203 3.04 28.12 26.98
N GLN A 204 3.51 26.90 26.76
CA GLN A 204 4.92 26.58 26.65
C GLN A 204 5.38 26.70 25.18
N PRO A 205 6.56 27.29 24.91
CA PRO A 205 7.07 27.38 23.56
C PRO A 205 7.51 26.01 23.04
N VAL A 206 7.42 25.82 21.72
CA VAL A 206 8.08 24.70 21.05
C VAL A 206 9.53 25.11 20.76
N GLU A 207 10.49 24.31 21.21
CA GLU A 207 11.91 24.55 20.94
C GLU A 207 12.35 23.96 19.61
N ARG A 208 13.36 24.58 18.99
CA ARG A 208 13.98 24.05 17.76
C ARG A 208 14.93 22.92 18.13
N GLU A 209 14.52 21.69 17.90
CA GLU A 209 15.29 20.51 18.27
C GLU A 209 15.28 19.45 17.17
N THR A 210 16.24 18.52 17.27
CA THR A 210 16.25 17.29 16.47
C THR A 210 15.82 16.14 17.36
N ARG A 211 14.75 15.46 16.96
CA ARG A 211 14.15 14.35 17.70
C ARG A 211 14.33 13.05 16.93
N GLY A 212 14.39 11.94 17.65
CA GLY A 212 14.28 10.59 17.09
C GLY A 212 12.90 10.01 17.36
N PHE A 213 12.53 8.94 16.66
CA PHE A 213 11.30 8.19 16.92
C PHE A 213 11.60 6.80 17.48
N ASN A 214 10.96 6.43 18.59
CA ASN A 214 11.06 5.10 19.17
C ASN A 214 9.86 4.25 18.76
N ALA A 215 10.08 3.23 17.93
CA ALA A 215 9.02 2.36 17.42
C ALA A 215 8.29 1.54 18.50
N LYS A 216 8.96 1.22 19.61
CA LYS A 216 8.36 0.44 20.72
C LYS A 216 7.38 1.28 21.53
N THR A 217 7.78 2.48 21.92
CA THR A 217 6.94 3.40 22.70
C THR A 217 6.01 4.23 21.83
N ARG A 218 6.26 4.27 20.51
CA ARG A 218 5.59 5.13 19.52
C ARG A 218 5.66 6.61 19.87
N ALA A 219 6.77 7.01 20.49
CA ALA A 219 7.00 8.37 20.95
C ALA A 219 8.28 8.96 20.35
N THR A 220 8.25 10.26 20.11
CA THR A 220 9.44 11.03 19.75
C THR A 220 10.25 11.38 21.00
N TYR A 221 11.58 11.29 20.93
CA TYR A 221 12.49 11.68 22.02
C TYR A 221 13.52 12.69 21.52
N SER A 222 13.97 13.61 22.38
CA SER A 222 14.98 14.60 22.00
C SER A 222 16.34 13.91 21.87
N MET A 223 17.05 14.18 20.77
CA MET A 223 18.41 13.64 20.54
C MET A 223 19.49 14.67 20.86
N ARG A 224 19.24 15.94 20.56
CA ARG A 224 20.15 17.07 20.81
C ARG A 224 19.34 18.38 20.72
N SER A 225 19.54 19.29 21.68
CA SER A 225 19.11 20.70 21.55
C SER A 225 20.05 21.40 20.55
N LYS A 226 19.48 22.03 19.51
CA LYS A 226 20.27 22.79 18.51
C LYS A 226 20.70 24.14 19.11
N GLU A 227 21.55 24.14 20.13
CA GLU A 227 22.17 25.39 20.62
C GLU A 227 23.25 25.95 19.68
N GLU A 228 23.69 25.18 18.68
CA GLU A 228 24.59 25.68 17.63
C GLU A 228 24.11 25.22 16.25
N ALA A 229 23.74 26.17 15.38
CA ALA A 229 23.62 25.87 13.96
C ALA A 229 25.02 25.50 13.45
N TYR A 230 25.22 24.24 13.05
CA TYR A 230 26.50 23.80 12.51
C TYR A 230 26.82 24.62 11.24
N ASP A 231 27.89 25.40 11.30
CA ASP A 231 28.47 26.03 10.12
C ASP A 231 29.18 24.94 9.30
N TYR A 232 28.44 24.38 8.34
CA TYR A 232 28.96 23.36 7.42
C TYR A 232 29.95 23.94 6.39
N ARG A 233 30.23 25.25 6.40
CA ARG A 233 31.22 25.91 5.53
C ARG A 233 31.14 25.43 4.09
N PHE A 234 29.99 25.64 3.44
CA PHE A 234 29.79 25.26 2.05
C PHE A 234 30.81 25.98 1.15
N LEU A 235 31.49 25.20 0.32
CA LEU A 235 32.45 25.71 -0.65
C LEU A 235 32.24 24.99 -1.99
N PRO A 236 32.40 25.66 -3.14
CA PRO A 236 32.40 24.99 -4.43
C PRO A 236 33.41 23.84 -4.44
N GLU A 237 33.05 22.71 -5.03
CA GLU A 237 33.94 21.56 -5.23
C GLU A 237 34.89 21.84 -6.39
N PRO A 238 36.20 22.13 -6.16
CA PRO A 238 37.13 22.47 -7.23
C PRO A 238 37.51 21.26 -8.11
N ASP A 239 37.40 20.03 -7.58
CA ASP A 239 37.87 18.83 -8.27
C ASP A 239 36.83 18.31 -9.30
N LEU A 240 35.58 18.79 -9.20
CA LEU A 240 34.51 18.45 -10.14
C LEU A 240 34.11 19.68 -10.97
N PRO A 241 34.25 19.64 -12.30
CA PRO A 241 33.78 20.73 -13.15
C PRO A 241 32.25 20.86 -13.09
N ALA A 242 31.74 22.03 -13.47
CA ALA A 242 30.30 22.26 -13.56
C ALA A 242 29.65 21.26 -14.53
N LEU A 243 28.52 20.70 -14.12
CA LEU A 243 27.74 19.78 -14.94
C LEU A 243 26.82 20.58 -15.86
N HIS A 244 27.08 20.49 -17.16
CA HIS A 244 26.24 21.08 -18.20
C HIS A 244 25.21 20.05 -18.68
N VAL A 245 23.94 20.36 -18.45
CA VAL A 245 22.83 19.50 -18.88
C VAL A 245 22.19 20.15 -20.09
N SER A 246 22.45 19.57 -21.27
CA SER A 246 21.90 20.07 -22.53
C SER A 246 20.40 19.80 -22.63
N ARG A 247 19.69 20.62 -23.41
CA ARG A 247 18.24 20.43 -23.61
C ARG A 247 17.97 19.13 -24.37
N GLU A 248 18.84 18.81 -25.31
CA GLU A 248 18.81 17.63 -26.13
C GLU A 248 18.91 16.35 -25.28
N GLN A 249 19.81 16.32 -24.28
CA GLN A 249 19.88 15.20 -23.33
C GLN A 249 18.60 15.06 -22.49
N VAL A 250 18.02 16.17 -22.04
CA VAL A 250 16.78 16.16 -21.26
C VAL A 250 15.61 15.62 -22.09
N ASP A 251 15.49 16.06 -23.34
CA ASP A 251 14.41 15.63 -24.22
C ASP A 251 14.59 14.16 -24.62
N ALA A 252 15.82 13.70 -24.90
CA ALA A 252 16.10 12.29 -25.14
C ALA A 252 15.77 11.39 -23.94
N ILE A 253 16.11 11.82 -22.71
CA ILE A 253 15.73 11.08 -21.49
C ILE A 253 14.21 11.07 -21.34
N ARG A 254 13.53 12.20 -21.58
CA ARG A 254 12.07 12.32 -21.49
C ARG A 254 11.37 11.36 -22.45
N GLU A 255 11.88 11.18 -23.67
CA GLU A 255 11.34 10.24 -24.66
C GLU A 255 11.59 8.78 -24.28
N ALA A 256 12.71 8.50 -23.59
CA ALA A 256 13.06 7.16 -23.13
C ALA A 256 12.39 6.77 -21.79
N LEU A 257 11.75 7.71 -21.08
CA LEU A 257 11.10 7.43 -19.81
C LEU A 257 9.98 6.39 -19.99
N PRO A 258 9.86 5.41 -19.09
CA PRO A 258 8.71 4.53 -19.06
C PRO A 258 7.44 5.31 -18.73
N GLU A 259 6.30 4.70 -19.00
CA GLU A 259 5.02 5.27 -18.60
C GLU A 259 4.97 5.49 -17.09
N LEU A 260 4.74 6.74 -16.67
CA LEU A 260 4.70 7.13 -15.27
C LEU A 260 3.45 6.56 -14.57
N PRO A 261 3.50 6.30 -13.25
CA PRO A 261 2.39 5.68 -12.50
C PRO A 261 1.05 6.40 -12.66
N THR A 262 1.06 7.73 -12.71
CA THR A 262 -0.15 8.56 -12.87
C THR A 262 -0.77 8.40 -14.26
N ALA A 263 0.06 8.40 -15.31
CA ALA A 263 -0.38 8.15 -16.68
C ALA A 263 -0.91 6.72 -16.85
N MET A 264 -0.18 5.74 -16.31
CA MET A 264 -0.59 4.33 -16.31
C MET A 264 -1.93 4.13 -15.61
N ARG A 265 -2.15 4.77 -14.45
CA ARG A 265 -3.44 4.71 -13.74
C ARG A 265 -4.57 5.21 -14.63
N ASP A 266 -4.39 6.39 -15.23
CA ASP A 266 -5.42 7.03 -16.04
C ASP A 266 -5.72 6.20 -17.30
N ARG A 267 -4.69 5.60 -17.90
CA ARG A 267 -4.85 4.61 -18.99
C ARG A 267 -5.63 3.38 -18.54
N ILE A 268 -5.28 2.79 -17.40
CA ILE A 268 -5.97 1.59 -16.88
C ILE A 268 -7.45 1.89 -16.61
N VAL A 269 -7.76 3.06 -16.03
CA VAL A 269 -9.14 3.52 -15.83
C VAL A 269 -9.88 3.62 -17.17
N ALA A 270 -9.28 4.31 -18.16
CA ALA A 270 -9.90 4.52 -19.46
C ALA A 270 -10.07 3.22 -20.27
N THR A 271 -9.10 2.32 -20.20
CA THR A 271 -9.04 1.10 -21.03
C THR A 271 -9.90 -0.02 -20.44
N TYR A 272 -9.87 -0.19 -19.12
CA TYR A 272 -10.50 -1.33 -18.44
C TYR A 272 -11.76 -0.98 -17.65
N GLY A 273 -12.16 0.31 -17.62
CA GLY A 273 -13.35 0.78 -16.91
C GLY A 273 -13.27 0.59 -15.39
N LEU A 274 -12.06 0.52 -14.84
CA LEU A 274 -11.83 0.38 -13.40
C LEU A 274 -12.04 1.72 -12.68
N SER A 275 -12.33 1.64 -11.38
CA SER A 275 -12.32 2.85 -10.56
C SER A 275 -10.89 3.37 -10.39
N ALA A 276 -10.74 4.69 -10.18
CA ALA A 276 -9.42 5.29 -9.91
C ALA A 276 -8.74 4.67 -8.67
N TYR A 277 -9.53 4.19 -7.71
CA TYR A 277 -9.03 3.47 -6.54
C TYR A 277 -8.42 2.12 -6.92
N ASP A 278 -9.14 1.28 -7.66
CA ASP A 278 -8.63 -0.04 -8.06
C ASP A 278 -7.40 0.09 -8.95
N ALA A 279 -7.44 1.01 -9.92
CA ALA A 279 -6.30 1.30 -10.78
C ALA A 279 -5.10 1.79 -9.96
N GLY A 280 -5.32 2.65 -8.95
CA GLY A 280 -4.29 3.13 -8.04
C GLY A 280 -3.60 2.01 -7.26
N LEU A 281 -4.34 0.98 -6.84
CA LEU A 281 -3.75 -0.20 -6.18
C LEU A 281 -2.90 -1.04 -7.14
N LEU A 282 -3.33 -1.19 -8.39
CA LEU A 282 -2.60 -1.95 -9.40
C LEU A 282 -1.29 -1.27 -9.80
N VAL A 283 -1.28 0.05 -9.97
CA VAL A 283 -0.07 0.81 -10.35
C VAL A 283 0.84 1.14 -9.16
N ALA A 284 0.50 0.70 -7.95
CA ALA A 284 1.34 0.95 -6.78
C ALA A 284 2.71 0.28 -6.91
N GLN A 285 2.78 -0.85 -7.63
CA GLN A 285 4.01 -1.54 -7.98
C GLN A 285 4.01 -1.87 -9.48
N PRO A 286 5.10 -1.62 -10.22
CA PRO A 286 5.16 -1.89 -11.66
C PRO A 286 4.83 -3.34 -12.00
N ALA A 287 5.34 -4.28 -11.19
CA ALA A 287 5.13 -5.71 -11.37
C ALA A 287 3.64 -6.10 -11.33
N VAL A 288 2.85 -5.46 -10.46
CA VAL A 288 1.42 -5.74 -10.29
C VAL A 288 0.63 -5.25 -11.50
N ALA A 289 0.92 -4.05 -12.00
CA ALA A 289 0.28 -3.52 -13.21
C ALA A 289 0.59 -4.42 -14.43
N ARG A 290 1.87 -4.79 -14.63
CA ARG A 290 2.28 -5.74 -15.67
C ARG A 290 1.56 -7.08 -15.54
N PHE A 291 1.46 -7.61 -14.32
CA PHE A 291 0.78 -8.87 -14.04
C PHE A 291 -0.72 -8.82 -14.41
N PHE A 292 -1.41 -7.74 -14.04
CA PHE A 292 -2.81 -7.52 -14.37
C PHE A 292 -3.04 -7.45 -15.88
N GLU A 293 -2.22 -6.68 -16.60
CA GLU A 293 -2.35 -6.53 -18.06
C GLU A 293 -2.00 -7.84 -18.78
N ALA A 294 -0.96 -8.56 -18.33
CA ALA A 294 -0.61 -9.87 -18.86
C ALA A 294 -1.77 -10.86 -18.69
N LEU A 295 -2.40 -10.90 -17.51
CA LEU A 295 -3.51 -11.80 -17.22
C LEU A 295 -4.72 -11.55 -18.12
N LEU A 296 -5.04 -10.28 -18.39
CA LEU A 296 -6.11 -9.90 -19.32
C LEU A 296 -5.74 -10.09 -20.79
N GLY A 297 -4.44 -10.05 -21.11
CA GLY A 297 -3.92 -10.31 -22.45
C GLY A 297 -3.88 -11.79 -22.85
N LEU A 298 -4.06 -12.71 -21.91
CA LEU A 298 -4.06 -14.15 -22.19
C LEU A 298 -5.25 -14.58 -23.08
N PRO A 299 -5.05 -15.58 -23.96
CA PRO A 299 -6.09 -16.08 -24.85
C PRO A 299 -7.23 -16.75 -24.07
N GLY A 300 -8.44 -16.74 -24.64
CA GLY A 300 -9.64 -17.34 -24.04
C GLY A 300 -10.81 -16.36 -23.95
N ASP A 301 -11.84 -16.73 -23.18
CA ASP A 301 -13.00 -15.88 -22.95
C ASP A 301 -12.61 -14.57 -22.24
N LYS A 302 -13.31 -13.49 -22.55
CA LYS A 302 -13.00 -12.16 -22.00
C LYS A 302 -13.27 -12.14 -20.50
N LEU A 303 -12.20 -12.19 -19.72
CA LEU A 303 -12.29 -12.06 -18.27
C LEU A 303 -12.67 -10.61 -17.88
N PRO A 304 -13.67 -10.40 -17.00
CA PRO A 304 -14.01 -9.07 -16.54
C PRO A 304 -12.83 -8.39 -15.82
N PRO A 305 -12.36 -7.19 -16.25
CA PRO A 305 -11.21 -6.54 -15.63
C PRO A 305 -11.40 -6.26 -14.13
N LYS A 306 -12.63 -5.95 -13.72
CA LYS A 306 -12.97 -5.73 -12.31
C LYS A 306 -12.82 -6.99 -11.46
N LEU A 307 -13.10 -8.17 -12.02
CA LEU A 307 -12.89 -9.45 -11.34
C LEU A 307 -11.39 -9.67 -11.12
N ALA A 308 -10.59 -9.54 -12.17
CA ALA A 308 -9.13 -9.67 -12.10
C ALA A 308 -8.52 -8.69 -11.09
N ALA A 309 -8.88 -7.40 -11.16
CA ALA A 309 -8.38 -6.38 -10.24
C ALA A 309 -8.67 -6.73 -8.79
N ASN A 310 -9.93 -7.09 -8.46
CA ASN A 310 -10.32 -7.45 -7.10
C ASN A 310 -9.58 -8.69 -6.58
N TRP A 311 -9.37 -9.69 -7.43
CA TRP A 311 -8.67 -10.92 -7.04
C TRP A 311 -7.19 -10.66 -6.80
N ILE A 312 -6.55 -9.84 -7.63
CA ILE A 312 -5.16 -9.44 -7.42
C ILE A 312 -5.02 -8.64 -6.13
N THR A 313 -5.80 -7.58 -5.95
CA THR A 313 -5.59 -6.62 -4.85
C THR A 313 -6.08 -7.11 -3.49
N ASN A 314 -7.02 -8.06 -3.45
CA ASN A 314 -7.59 -8.55 -2.19
C ASN A 314 -7.14 -9.97 -1.87
N GLU A 315 -7.39 -10.92 -2.77
CA GLU A 315 -7.21 -12.34 -2.49
C GLU A 315 -5.74 -12.74 -2.65
N LEU A 316 -5.13 -12.41 -3.78
CA LEU A 316 -3.71 -12.70 -4.03
C LEU A 316 -2.82 -11.93 -3.06
N PHE A 317 -3.02 -10.61 -2.91
CA PHE A 317 -2.27 -9.85 -1.92
C PHE A 317 -2.49 -10.36 -0.49
N GLY A 318 -3.71 -10.75 -0.12
CA GLY A 318 -4.00 -11.32 1.19
C GLY A 318 -3.26 -12.63 1.44
N ALA A 319 -3.25 -13.53 0.44
CA ALA A 319 -2.55 -14.80 0.53
C ALA A 319 -1.02 -14.64 0.52
N LEU A 320 -0.49 -13.65 -0.21
CA LEU A 320 0.94 -13.34 -0.25
C LEU A 320 1.43 -12.58 0.98
N ALA A 321 0.60 -11.76 1.64
CA ALA A 321 1.01 -10.95 2.79
C ALA A 321 1.53 -11.79 3.98
N GLY A 322 1.16 -13.07 4.06
CA GLY A 322 1.70 -14.02 5.05
C GLY A 322 2.96 -14.76 4.61
N ARG A 323 3.30 -14.73 3.31
CA ARG A 323 4.39 -15.51 2.68
C ARG A 323 5.55 -14.65 2.17
N TYR A 324 5.27 -13.40 1.80
CA TYR A 324 6.22 -12.43 1.26
C TYR A 324 6.04 -11.09 1.99
N VAL A 325 7.13 -10.57 2.57
CA VAL A 325 7.02 -9.52 3.58
C VAL A 325 6.86 -8.12 2.99
N GLU A 326 7.38 -7.78 1.80
CA GLU A 326 7.27 -6.39 1.31
C GLU A 326 7.23 -6.14 -0.22
N GLN A 327 7.42 -7.16 -1.05
CA GLN A 327 7.54 -6.99 -2.50
C GLN A 327 6.72 -8.03 -3.24
N PHE A 328 5.98 -7.61 -4.27
CA PHE A 328 5.44 -8.55 -5.25
C PHE A 328 6.65 -9.09 -6.03
N PRO A 329 7.04 -10.35 -5.82
CA PRO A 329 8.31 -10.84 -6.34
C PRO A 329 8.26 -10.88 -7.87
N ASP A 330 9.24 -10.28 -8.54
CA ASP A 330 9.38 -10.36 -10.00
C ASP A 330 9.57 -11.82 -10.50
N HIS A 331 9.86 -12.75 -9.59
CA HIS A 331 10.26 -14.13 -9.89
C HIS A 331 9.62 -15.22 -9.03
N ALA A 332 8.68 -14.92 -8.12
CA ALA A 332 8.07 -16.01 -7.36
C ALA A 332 7.05 -16.75 -8.23
N PHE A 333 7.49 -17.92 -8.67
CA PHE A 333 6.69 -18.92 -9.32
C PHE A 333 5.59 -19.44 -8.39
N THR A 334 4.34 -19.33 -8.86
CA THR A 334 3.05 -20.01 -8.53
C THR A 334 1.89 -19.09 -8.97
N SER A 335 2.13 -17.78 -8.99
CA SER A 335 1.28 -16.76 -9.61
C SER A 335 1.82 -16.38 -10.99
N SER A 336 1.83 -17.30 -11.96
CA SER A 336 1.92 -16.85 -13.35
C SER A 336 0.56 -16.26 -13.75
N PRO A 337 0.50 -15.25 -14.65
CA PRO A 337 -0.78 -14.74 -15.13
C PRO A 337 -1.71 -15.87 -15.60
N GLU A 338 -1.15 -16.95 -16.14
CA GLU A 338 -1.84 -18.15 -16.62
C GLU A 338 -2.46 -18.98 -15.49
N GLY A 339 -1.75 -19.14 -14.37
CA GLY A 339 -2.25 -19.85 -13.20
C GLY A 339 -3.48 -19.18 -12.61
N LEU A 340 -3.38 -17.86 -12.37
CA LEU A 340 -4.52 -17.09 -11.88
C LEU A 340 -5.64 -17.00 -12.93
N ARG A 341 -5.31 -16.85 -14.21
CA ARG A 341 -6.30 -16.83 -15.30
C ARG A 341 -7.16 -18.09 -15.29
N GLY A 342 -6.56 -19.26 -15.17
CA GLY A 342 -7.30 -20.52 -15.13
C GLY A 342 -8.29 -20.62 -13.98
N LEU A 343 -7.88 -20.19 -12.77
CA LEU A 343 -8.77 -20.11 -11.62
C LEU A 343 -9.93 -19.12 -11.87
N LEU A 344 -9.61 -17.95 -12.42
CA LEU A 344 -10.59 -16.90 -12.67
C LEU A 344 -11.54 -17.26 -13.82
N ASP A 345 -11.11 -18.05 -14.80
CA ASP A 345 -11.96 -18.59 -15.86
C ASP A 345 -13.02 -19.52 -15.25
N LEU A 346 -12.62 -20.47 -14.39
CA LEU A 346 -13.56 -21.38 -13.68
C LEU A 346 -14.53 -20.62 -12.79
N LEU A 347 -14.06 -19.55 -12.15
CA LEU A 347 -14.94 -18.69 -11.35
C LEU A 347 -15.89 -17.89 -12.24
N HIS A 348 -15.42 -17.42 -13.39
CA HIS A 348 -16.22 -16.62 -14.31
C HIS A 348 -17.29 -17.45 -15.02
N SER A 349 -17.00 -18.71 -15.34
CA SER A 349 -17.94 -19.68 -15.90
C SER A 349 -18.95 -20.24 -14.90
N GLU A 350 -18.84 -19.86 -13.61
CA GLU A 350 -19.63 -20.44 -12.51
C GLU A 350 -19.42 -21.96 -12.34
N ASP A 351 -18.25 -22.48 -12.74
CA ASP A 351 -17.87 -23.88 -12.49
C ASP A 351 -17.47 -24.11 -11.03
N ILE A 352 -17.04 -23.06 -10.33
CA ILE A 352 -16.68 -23.07 -8.91
C ILE A 352 -17.23 -21.85 -8.18
N SER A 353 -17.48 -22.00 -6.88
CA SER A 353 -17.87 -20.86 -6.04
C SER A 353 -16.66 -20.03 -5.62
N THR A 354 -16.90 -18.76 -5.22
CA THR A 354 -15.83 -17.89 -4.68
C THR A 354 -15.13 -18.50 -3.46
N LEU A 355 -15.84 -19.29 -2.66
CA LEU A 355 -15.25 -19.96 -1.50
C LEU A 355 -14.21 -21.00 -1.95
N VAL A 356 -14.61 -21.88 -2.87
CA VAL A 356 -13.74 -22.89 -3.47
C VAL A 356 -12.57 -22.22 -4.18
N ALA A 357 -12.80 -21.13 -4.91
CA ALA A 357 -11.74 -20.44 -5.61
C ALA A 357 -10.64 -19.90 -4.68
N LYS A 358 -11.00 -19.47 -3.45
CA LYS A 358 -10.02 -19.07 -2.43
C LYS A 358 -9.20 -20.26 -1.93
N GLU A 359 -9.84 -21.40 -1.67
CA GLU A 359 -9.16 -22.64 -1.27
C GLU A 359 -8.21 -23.14 -2.38
N VAL A 360 -8.65 -23.09 -3.64
CA VAL A 360 -7.79 -23.43 -4.79
C VAL A 360 -6.62 -22.46 -4.91
N LEU A 361 -6.83 -21.15 -4.70
CA LEU A 361 -5.74 -20.17 -4.70
C LEU A 361 -4.68 -20.50 -3.64
N GLU A 362 -5.10 -20.83 -2.41
CA GLU A 362 -4.17 -21.21 -1.34
C GLU A 362 -3.35 -22.45 -1.69
N LEU A 363 -3.99 -23.48 -2.26
CA LEU A 363 -3.32 -24.71 -2.70
C LEU A 363 -2.37 -24.47 -3.87
N LEU A 364 -2.77 -23.63 -4.84
CA LEU A 364 -1.90 -23.24 -5.96
C LEU A 364 -0.65 -22.52 -5.47
N LEU A 365 -0.77 -21.71 -4.41
CA LEU A 365 0.38 -21.03 -3.81
C LEU A 365 1.28 -21.98 -2.99
N ASP A 366 0.75 -23.08 -2.45
CA ASP A 366 1.54 -24.09 -1.71
C ASP A 366 2.28 -25.07 -2.62
N GLN A 367 1.71 -25.36 -3.79
CA GLN A 367 2.31 -26.27 -4.77
C GLN A 367 3.21 -25.48 -5.72
N GLU A 368 4.46 -25.22 -5.30
CA GLU A 368 5.50 -24.50 -6.09
C GLU A 368 5.68 -25.01 -7.54
N ALA A 369 5.14 -26.18 -7.91
CA ALA A 369 5.41 -26.90 -9.15
C ALA A 369 4.26 -26.95 -10.19
N ALA A 370 3.04 -26.47 -9.92
CA ALA A 370 1.91 -26.62 -10.85
C ALA A 370 1.40 -25.27 -11.41
N VAL A 371 1.47 -25.09 -12.73
CA VAL A 371 1.16 -23.82 -13.42
C VAL A 371 0.00 -23.99 -14.42
N GLY A 372 -0.88 -23.00 -14.47
CA GLY A 372 -1.89 -22.84 -15.53
C GLY A 372 -3.29 -23.41 -15.22
N ARG A 373 -4.23 -23.17 -16.14
CA ARG A 373 -5.64 -23.60 -16.04
C ARG A 373 -5.81 -25.08 -15.73
N LEU A 374 -4.98 -25.94 -16.31
CA LEU A 374 -5.00 -27.38 -16.07
C LEU A 374 -4.68 -27.75 -14.62
N ALA A 375 -3.86 -26.96 -13.91
CA ALA A 375 -3.59 -27.19 -12.50
C ALA A 375 -4.80 -26.82 -11.62
N ALA A 376 -5.43 -25.67 -11.90
CA ALA A 376 -6.66 -25.26 -11.21
C ALA A 376 -7.81 -26.26 -11.46
N GLU A 377 -8.01 -26.68 -12.71
CA GLU A 377 -9.00 -27.69 -13.10
C GLU A 377 -8.72 -29.04 -12.44
N ALA A 378 -7.47 -29.52 -12.49
CA ALA A 378 -7.09 -30.79 -11.86
C ALA A 378 -7.32 -30.79 -10.34
N LEU A 379 -7.02 -29.68 -9.65
CA LEU A 379 -7.29 -29.53 -8.22
C LEU A 379 -8.79 -29.56 -7.93
N VAL A 380 -9.59 -28.87 -8.73
CA VAL A 380 -11.06 -28.84 -8.58
C VAL A 380 -11.64 -30.23 -8.82
N ASP A 381 -11.19 -30.94 -9.85
CA ASP A 381 -11.69 -32.27 -10.21
C ASP A 381 -11.25 -33.33 -9.19
N ALA A 382 -9.99 -33.34 -8.78
CA ALA A 382 -9.46 -34.28 -7.78
C ALA A 382 -10.17 -34.17 -6.43
N ASN A 383 -10.64 -32.97 -6.07
CA ASN A 383 -11.37 -32.72 -4.83
C ASN A 383 -12.90 -32.72 -4.99
N SER A 384 -13.42 -32.98 -6.20
CA SER A 384 -14.85 -32.93 -6.52
C SER A 384 -15.52 -31.59 -6.12
N TRP A 385 -14.83 -30.49 -6.40
CA TRP A 385 -15.20 -29.14 -5.97
C TRP A 385 -16.06 -28.35 -6.96
N ARG A 386 -16.42 -28.94 -8.11
CA ARG A 386 -17.31 -28.30 -9.07
C ARG A 386 -18.64 -27.90 -8.42
N GLN A 387 -19.17 -26.79 -8.91
CA GLN A 387 -20.42 -26.22 -8.43
C GLN A 387 -21.59 -27.11 -8.86
N ILE A 388 -22.48 -27.39 -7.90
CA ILE A 388 -23.71 -28.13 -8.13
C ILE A 388 -24.76 -27.11 -8.58
N SER A 389 -25.09 -27.13 -9.87
CA SER A 389 -26.06 -26.25 -10.51
C SER A 389 -27.33 -26.97 -11.00
N ASP A 390 -27.33 -28.31 -11.02
CA ASP A 390 -28.49 -29.12 -11.40
C ASP A 390 -29.66 -28.88 -10.42
N PRO A 391 -30.80 -28.36 -10.90
CA PRO A 391 -31.99 -28.12 -10.09
C PRO A 391 -32.51 -29.36 -9.37
N ASP A 392 -32.47 -30.53 -10.00
CA ASP A 392 -33.02 -31.76 -9.44
C ASP A 392 -32.12 -32.31 -8.32
N GLU A 393 -30.80 -32.27 -8.52
CA GLU A 393 -29.82 -32.62 -7.50
C GLU A 393 -29.92 -31.68 -6.29
N LEU A 394 -29.97 -30.36 -6.53
CA LEU A 394 -30.11 -29.37 -5.46
C LEU A 394 -31.43 -29.52 -4.69
N LEU A 395 -32.53 -29.86 -5.38
CA LEU A 395 -33.80 -30.12 -4.74
C LEU A 395 -33.74 -31.38 -3.86
N ALA A 396 -33.11 -32.46 -4.34
CA ALA A 396 -32.91 -33.67 -3.56
C ALA A 396 -32.09 -33.41 -2.28
N ILE A 397 -30.95 -32.72 -2.41
CA ILE A 397 -30.11 -32.33 -1.27
C ILE A 397 -30.88 -31.42 -0.30
N THR A 398 -31.67 -30.47 -0.84
CA THR A 398 -32.47 -29.57 -0.01
C THR A 398 -33.53 -30.35 0.79
N ARG A 399 -34.20 -31.32 0.19
CA ARG A 399 -35.17 -32.18 0.89
C ARG A 399 -34.50 -32.99 1.99
N GLU A 400 -33.33 -33.56 1.73
CA GLU A 400 -32.54 -34.29 2.73
C GLU A 400 -32.18 -33.39 3.91
N VAL A 401 -31.66 -32.19 3.64
CA VAL A 401 -31.27 -31.23 4.67
C VAL A 401 -32.48 -30.78 5.49
N LEU A 402 -33.63 -30.52 4.86
CA LEU A 402 -34.85 -30.12 5.58
C LEU A 402 -35.43 -31.25 6.42
N ALA A 403 -35.31 -32.51 5.99
CA ALA A 403 -35.75 -33.68 6.72
C ALA A 403 -34.80 -34.09 7.86
N HIS A 404 -33.60 -33.51 7.94
CA HIS A 404 -32.61 -33.86 8.94
C HIS A 404 -33.06 -33.43 10.36
N PRO A 405 -32.83 -34.23 11.42
CA PRO A 405 -33.26 -33.89 12.79
C PRO A 405 -32.77 -32.53 13.31
N ARG A 406 -31.58 -32.10 12.84
CA ARG A 406 -30.97 -30.81 13.21
C ARG A 406 -31.75 -29.58 12.72
N THR A 407 -32.53 -29.69 11.66
CA THR A 407 -33.33 -28.59 11.08
C THR A 407 -34.81 -28.71 11.39
N SER A 408 -35.24 -29.79 12.06
CA SER A 408 -36.65 -30.05 12.39
C SER A 408 -37.29 -28.93 13.18
N LYS A 409 -36.58 -28.37 14.17
CA LYS A 409 -37.05 -27.24 14.98
C LYS A 409 -37.20 -25.97 14.14
N ASP A 410 -36.21 -25.67 13.30
CA ASP A 410 -36.25 -24.51 12.40
C ASP A 410 -37.40 -24.64 11.39
N LEU A 411 -37.74 -25.86 10.95
CA LEU A 411 -38.86 -26.12 10.04
C LEU A 411 -40.22 -25.90 10.71
N GLU A 412 -40.38 -26.29 11.98
CA GLU A 412 -41.57 -26.01 12.78
C GLU A 412 -41.74 -24.51 13.03
N ASP A 413 -40.66 -23.83 13.44
CA ASP A 413 -40.63 -22.39 13.66
C ASP A 413 -40.94 -21.63 12.35
N TRP A 414 -40.40 -22.08 11.22
CA TRP A 414 -40.71 -21.51 9.91
C TRP A 414 -42.19 -21.63 9.56
N ARG A 415 -42.81 -22.81 9.76
CA ARG A 415 -44.26 -23.02 9.51
C ARG A 415 -45.12 -22.09 10.37
N ALA A 416 -44.77 -21.92 11.65
CA ALA A 416 -45.49 -21.04 12.57
C ALA A 416 -45.39 -19.56 12.14
N GLU A 417 -44.16 -19.09 11.87
CA GLU A 417 -43.90 -17.70 11.47
C GLU A 417 -44.48 -17.37 10.09
N LYS A 418 -44.53 -18.34 9.17
CA LYS A 418 -45.13 -18.17 7.85
C LYS A 418 -46.65 -17.99 7.92
N ARG A 419 -47.34 -18.80 8.76
CA ARG A 419 -48.78 -18.63 9.04
C ARG A 419 -49.09 -17.29 9.70
N ALA A 420 -48.18 -16.79 10.53
CA ALA A 420 -48.30 -15.48 11.18
C ALA A 420 -47.99 -14.29 10.24
N GLY A 421 -47.57 -14.52 9.00
CA GLY A 421 -47.18 -13.44 8.06
C GLY A 421 -45.94 -12.66 8.50
N SER A 422 -45.10 -13.27 9.36
CA SER A 422 -43.98 -12.61 10.02
C SER A 422 -42.75 -12.51 9.12
N LYS A 423 -42.03 -11.39 9.22
CA LYS A 423 -40.72 -11.21 8.56
C LYS A 423 -39.65 -12.18 9.08
N ARG A 424 -39.89 -12.87 10.20
CA ARG A 424 -38.98 -13.86 10.77
C ARG A 424 -38.89 -15.14 9.92
N ALA A 425 -39.95 -15.50 9.20
CA ALA A 425 -39.92 -16.63 8.26
C ALA A 425 -38.78 -16.48 7.23
N GLY A 426 -38.59 -15.29 6.68
CA GLY A 426 -37.50 -15.01 5.74
C GLY A 426 -36.09 -15.09 6.34
N LYS A 427 -35.93 -14.93 7.67
CA LYS A 427 -34.65 -15.17 8.35
C LYS A 427 -34.36 -16.67 8.48
N ILE A 428 -35.39 -17.47 8.72
CA ILE A 428 -35.28 -18.93 8.82
C ILE A 428 -35.02 -19.54 7.43
N GLU A 429 -35.65 -19.02 6.38
CA GLU A 429 -35.35 -19.41 4.98
C GLU A 429 -33.86 -19.20 4.64
N LYS A 430 -33.25 -18.11 5.13
CA LYS A 430 -31.79 -17.88 4.99
C LYS A 430 -30.95 -18.86 5.83
N ALA A 431 -31.46 -19.31 6.97
CA ALA A 431 -30.79 -20.32 7.79
C ALA A 431 -30.75 -21.69 7.08
N PHE A 432 -31.82 -22.08 6.38
CA PHE A 432 -31.83 -23.27 5.53
C PHE A 432 -30.85 -23.16 4.38
N LEU A 433 -30.74 -21.99 3.74
CA LEU A 433 -29.71 -21.74 2.74
C LEU A 433 -28.30 -21.97 3.31
N GLY A 434 -28.03 -21.47 4.51
CA GLY A 434 -26.77 -21.75 5.21
C GLY A 434 -26.57 -23.24 5.57
N ALA A 435 -27.64 -23.97 5.89
CA ALA A 435 -27.56 -25.41 6.18
C ALA A 435 -27.23 -26.23 4.93
N VAL A 436 -27.89 -25.95 3.80
CA VAL A 436 -27.60 -26.64 2.52
C VAL A 436 -26.22 -26.26 2.00
N MET A 437 -25.82 -24.99 2.13
CA MET A 437 -24.45 -24.57 1.79
C MET A 437 -23.39 -25.30 2.62
N ARG A 438 -23.62 -25.52 3.92
CA ARG A 438 -22.71 -26.33 4.75
C ARG A 438 -22.68 -27.80 4.34
N HIS A 439 -23.84 -28.38 4.04
CA HIS A 439 -23.93 -29.78 3.61
C HIS A 439 -23.20 -30.01 2.28
N THR A 440 -23.31 -29.06 1.35
CA THR A 440 -22.63 -29.10 0.05
C THR A 440 -21.18 -28.59 0.08
N ARG A 441 -20.66 -28.18 1.25
CA ARG A 441 -19.35 -27.52 1.42
C ARG A 441 -19.16 -26.29 0.52
N GLY A 442 -20.21 -25.49 0.37
CA GLY A 442 -20.18 -24.26 -0.43
C GLY A 442 -20.21 -24.48 -1.94
N ARG A 443 -20.51 -25.70 -2.42
CA ARG A 443 -20.61 -26.03 -3.84
C ARG A 443 -21.98 -25.76 -4.45
N ALA A 444 -23.04 -25.51 -3.69
CA ALA A 444 -24.35 -25.23 -4.28
C ALA A 444 -24.38 -23.86 -4.99
N ALA A 445 -24.91 -23.81 -6.22
CA ALA A 445 -25.12 -22.57 -6.95
C ALA A 445 -26.13 -21.66 -6.24
N PRO A 446 -25.78 -20.43 -5.79
CA PRO A 446 -26.66 -19.62 -4.94
C PRO A 446 -28.03 -19.32 -5.57
N SER A 447 -28.05 -19.04 -6.88
CA SER A 447 -29.26 -18.73 -7.63
C SER A 447 -30.18 -19.95 -7.78
N ALA A 448 -29.60 -21.12 -8.08
CA ALA A 448 -30.34 -22.38 -8.20
C ALA A 448 -30.79 -22.92 -6.84
N LEU A 449 -29.94 -22.82 -5.82
CA LEU A 449 -30.25 -23.21 -4.44
C LEU A 449 -31.41 -22.40 -3.87
N ALA A 450 -31.44 -21.08 -4.11
CA ALA A 450 -32.56 -20.25 -3.67
C ALA A 450 -33.89 -20.72 -4.28
N LYS A 451 -33.88 -21.15 -5.55
CA LYS A 451 -35.06 -21.73 -6.21
C LYS A 451 -35.43 -23.09 -5.62
N ALA A 452 -34.45 -23.98 -5.42
CA ALA A 452 -34.65 -25.30 -4.84
C ALA A 452 -35.24 -25.23 -3.42
N ILE A 453 -34.77 -24.30 -2.59
CA ILE A 453 -35.34 -24.05 -1.24
C ILE A 453 -36.78 -23.58 -1.34
N GLN A 454 -37.08 -22.60 -2.19
CA GLN A 454 -38.44 -22.12 -2.36
C GLN A 454 -39.38 -23.24 -2.86
N GLN A 455 -38.91 -24.10 -3.76
CA GLN A 455 -39.66 -25.24 -4.24
C GLN A 455 -39.90 -26.28 -3.15
N ALA A 456 -38.86 -26.71 -2.42
CA ALA A 456 -38.99 -27.67 -1.33
C ALA A 456 -39.92 -27.16 -0.22
N LEU A 457 -39.88 -25.87 0.10
CA LEU A 457 -40.78 -25.25 1.07
C LEU A 457 -42.24 -25.20 0.58
N ARG A 458 -42.49 -24.97 -0.72
CA ARG A 458 -43.84 -25.03 -1.30
C ARG A 458 -44.43 -26.44 -1.27
N GLU A 459 -43.61 -27.45 -1.56
CA GLU A 459 -44.00 -28.87 -1.45
C GLU A 459 -44.45 -29.19 -0.02
N LEU A 460 -43.75 -28.66 0.99
CA LEU A 460 -44.09 -28.83 2.41
C LEU A 460 -45.32 -28.01 2.86
N GLU A 461 -45.73 -26.99 2.11
CA GLU A 461 -46.99 -26.26 2.30
C GLU A 461 -48.20 -26.98 1.65
N GLY A 462 -47.98 -28.08 0.92
CA GLY A 462 -49.03 -28.74 0.14
C GLY A 462 -49.48 -27.92 -1.08
N ARG A 463 -48.62 -27.01 -1.56
CA ARG A 463 -48.84 -26.18 -2.75
C ARG A 463 -47.96 -26.69 -3.90
N VAL A 464 -48.36 -27.81 -4.48
CA VAL A 464 -47.88 -28.25 -5.80
C VAL A 464 -49.04 -28.21 -6.78
#